data_AF-A0A3P6DJ88-F1
#
_entry.id   AF-A0A3P6DJ88-F1
#
_cell.length_a   1.000
_cell.length_b   1.000
_cell.length_c   1.000
_cell.angle_alpha   90.00
_cell.angle_beta   90.00
_cell.angle_gamma   90.00
#
_symmetry.space_group_name_H-M   'P 1'
#
loop_
_entity.id
_entity.type
_entity.pdbx_description
1 polymer ?
#
loop_
_entity_poly.entity_id
_entity_poly.type
_entity_poly.pdbx_seq_one_letter_code
_entity_poly.pdbx_strand_id
1 'polypeptide(L)'
;MANHLFFYCQFSTAVWNLLLSSVRITYPSTLQQIVQWLVNVSARPRFRAILKLVFQGAVYFIWRERNSRLHSGVNKPATQIAKEIQLQVRAKLLGLDKENSSTSQVPARAQESFISTWFDRFQA
;
A
#
# COMPACT_ATOMS: atom_id res chain seq x y z
N MET A 1 17.92 -12.93 -6.12
CA MET A 1 16.58 -13.56 -6.07
C MET A 1 15.43 -12.58 -5.76
N ALA A 2 15.60 -11.60 -4.85
CA ALA A 2 14.54 -10.64 -4.50
C ALA A 2 14.03 -9.78 -5.68
N ASN A 3 14.91 -9.40 -6.62
CA ASN A 3 14.52 -8.55 -7.77
C ASN A 3 13.49 -9.21 -8.70
N HIS A 4 13.50 -10.55 -8.84
CA HIS A 4 12.53 -11.28 -9.67
C HIS A 4 11.19 -11.53 -8.97
N LEU A 5 11.09 -11.29 -7.66
CA LEU A 5 9.88 -11.59 -6.91
C LEU A 5 8.75 -10.60 -7.21
N PHE A 6 9.12 -9.36 -7.59
CA PHE A 6 8.23 -8.21 -7.51
C PHE A 6 7.93 -7.48 -8.82
N PHE A 7 8.87 -7.41 -9.78
CA PHE A 7 8.66 -6.61 -11.00
C PHE A 7 9.01 -7.30 -12.31
N TYR A 8 9.75 -8.41 -12.28
CA TYR A 8 9.86 -9.30 -13.44
C TYR A 8 8.65 -10.24 -13.60
N CYS A 9 7.73 -10.22 -12.63
CA CYS A 9 6.48 -10.97 -12.67
C CYS A 9 5.35 -10.02 -13.08
N GLN A 10 4.72 -10.26 -14.24
CA GLN A 10 3.59 -9.45 -14.75
C GLN A 10 2.47 -9.31 -13.71
N PHE A 11 2.25 -10.36 -12.91
CA PHE A 11 1.25 -10.35 -11.84
C PHE A 11 1.54 -9.29 -10.78
N SER A 12 2.77 -9.27 -10.25
CA SER A 12 3.17 -8.35 -9.19
C SER A 12 3.14 -6.90 -9.65
N THR A 13 3.58 -6.64 -10.89
CA THR A 13 3.46 -5.33 -11.54
C THR A 13 2.01 -4.90 -11.72
N ALA A 14 1.13 -5.82 -12.13
CA ALA A 14 -0.30 -5.53 -12.26
C ALA A 14 -0.94 -5.17 -10.91
N VAL A 15 -0.62 -5.90 -9.83
CA VAL A 15 -1.08 -5.56 -8.48
C VAL A 15 -0.60 -4.17 -8.07
N TRP A 16 0.68 -3.88 -8.28
CA TRP A 16 1.26 -2.57 -7.91
C TRP A 16 0.61 -1.41 -8.67
N ASN A 17 0.41 -1.57 -9.99
CA ASN A 17 -0.25 -0.57 -10.82
C ASN A 17 -1.71 -0.35 -10.38
N LEU A 18 -2.43 -1.41 -10.00
CA LEU A 18 -3.80 -1.30 -9.49
C LEU A 18 -3.88 -0.60 -8.14
N LEU A 19 -2.86 -0.73 -7.29
CA LEU A 19 -2.81 -0.05 -5.99
C LEU A 19 -2.52 1.44 -6.12
N LEU A 20 -1.75 1.83 -7.15
CA LEU A 20 -1.35 3.21 -7.38
C LEU A 20 -2.07 3.88 -8.55
N SER A 21 -3.08 3.24 -9.16
CA SER A 21 -3.77 3.76 -10.35
C SER A 21 -4.42 5.14 -10.10
N SER A 22 -4.96 5.36 -8.91
CA SER A 22 -5.55 6.64 -8.50
C SER A 22 -4.50 7.65 -8.01
N VAL A 23 -3.27 7.20 -7.75
CA VAL A 23 -2.19 8.03 -7.23
C VAL A 23 -1.45 8.66 -8.41
N ARG A 24 -1.60 9.97 -8.58
CA ARG A 24 -0.93 10.75 -9.64
C ARG A 24 0.56 10.97 -9.37
N ILE A 25 1.34 9.90 -9.21
CA ILE A 25 2.78 9.96 -8.97
C ILE A 25 3.50 8.94 -9.84
N THR A 26 4.59 9.36 -10.47
CA THR A 26 5.50 8.47 -11.18
C THR A 26 6.33 7.67 -10.17
N TYR A 27 6.29 6.35 -10.27
CA TYR A 27 7.06 5.44 -9.42
C TYR A 27 8.05 4.61 -10.25
N PRO A 28 9.19 4.20 -9.66
CA PRO A 28 10.16 3.37 -10.35
C PRO A 28 9.67 1.94 -10.62
N SER A 29 10.38 1.22 -11.49
CA SER A 29 10.00 -0.14 -11.92
C SER A 29 10.65 -1.26 -11.13
N THR A 30 11.66 -1.00 -10.30
CA THR A 30 12.34 -2.06 -9.52
C THR A 30 12.09 -1.93 -8.03
N LEU A 31 12.15 -3.05 -7.30
CA LEU A 31 11.92 -3.08 -5.86
C LEU A 31 12.90 -2.17 -5.11
N GLN A 32 14.18 -2.22 -5.47
CA GLN A 32 15.21 -1.39 -4.86
C GLN A 32 14.94 0.10 -5.09
N GLN A 33 14.58 0.49 -6.32
CA GLN A 33 14.27 1.88 -6.62
C GLN A 33 12.97 2.32 -5.92
N ILE A 34 11.95 1.47 -5.79
CA ILE A 34 10.72 1.80 -5.05
C ILE A 34 11.01 1.99 -3.57
N VAL A 35 11.86 1.16 -2.96
CA VAL A 35 12.28 1.35 -1.58
C VAL A 35 12.99 2.69 -1.42
N GLN A 36 13.95 3.00 -2.30
CA GLN A 36 14.62 4.30 -2.29
C GLN A 36 13.64 5.47 -2.52
N TRP A 37 12.70 5.31 -3.44
CA TRP A 37 11.66 6.29 -3.70
C TRP A 37 10.75 6.50 -2.48
N LEU A 38 10.30 5.45 -1.80
CA LEU A 38 9.49 5.54 -0.58
C LEU A 38 10.22 6.24 0.57
N VAL A 39 11.54 6.09 0.65
CA VAL A 39 12.37 6.80 1.63
C VAL A 39 12.45 8.28 1.28
N ASN A 40 12.66 8.61 0.01
CA ASN A 40 12.97 9.97 -0.46
C ASN A 40 11.75 10.77 -0.99
N VAL A 41 10.56 10.17 -1.07
CA VAL A 41 9.40 10.83 -1.68
C VAL A 41 9.05 12.11 -0.92
N SER A 42 9.06 13.24 -1.64
CA SER A 42 8.65 14.53 -1.11
C SER A 42 7.13 14.59 -1.06
N ALA A 43 6.56 14.19 0.08
CA ALA A 43 5.13 14.25 0.33
C ALA A 43 4.84 14.44 1.82
N ARG A 44 3.59 14.81 2.14
CA ARG A 44 3.15 14.98 3.53
C ARG A 44 3.41 13.69 4.35
N PRO A 45 3.84 13.80 5.62
CA PRO A 45 4.22 12.63 6.44
C PRO A 45 3.18 11.51 6.46
N ARG A 46 1.89 11.85 6.57
CA ARG A 46 0.79 10.87 6.56
C ARG A 46 0.67 10.12 5.24
N PHE A 47 0.73 10.85 4.12
CA PHE A 47 0.70 10.22 2.81
C PHE A 47 1.92 9.31 2.59
N ARG A 48 3.11 9.71 3.07
CA ARG A 48 4.30 8.84 3.07
C ARG A 48 4.09 7.57 3.88
N ALA A 49 3.48 7.67 5.06
CA ALA A 49 3.15 6.51 5.88
C ALA A 49 2.14 5.58 5.19
N ILE A 50 1.11 6.13 4.55
CA ILE A 50 0.15 5.36 3.75
C ILE A 50 0.86 4.62 2.60
N LEU A 51 1.72 5.29 1.84
CA LEU A 51 2.49 4.66 0.77
C LEU A 51 3.36 3.50 1.27
N LYS A 52 3.99 3.66 2.43
CA LYS A 52 4.77 2.59 3.07
C LYS A 52 3.88 1.41 3.48
N LEU A 53 2.69 1.66 4.03
CA LEU A 53 1.72 0.62 4.40
C LEU A 53 1.21 -0.14 3.16
N VAL A 54 0.90 0.58 2.07
CA VAL A 54 0.50 -0.02 0.79
C VAL A 54 1.62 -0.90 0.24
N PHE A 55 2.86 -0.42 0.28
CA PHE A 55 4.02 -1.20 -0.14
C PHE A 55 4.23 -2.46 0.69
N GLN A 56 4.19 -2.35 2.02
CA GLN A 56 4.28 -3.51 2.92
C GLN A 56 3.16 -4.52 2.66
N GLY A 57 1.92 -4.04 2.46
CA GLY A 57 0.78 -4.87 2.09
C GLY A 57 1.01 -5.59 0.76
N ALA A 58 1.48 -4.89 -0.27
CA ALA A 58 1.83 -5.49 -1.55
C ALA A 58 2.87 -6.60 -1.39
N VAL A 59 3.93 -6.37 -0.60
CA VAL A 59 4.99 -7.37 -0.36
C VAL A 59 4.43 -8.63 0.25
N TYR A 60 3.66 -8.47 1.32
CA TYR A 60 3.10 -9.59 2.05
C TYR A 60 2.09 -10.37 1.19
N PHE A 61 1.13 -9.70 0.56
CA PHE A 61 0.07 -10.36 -0.19
C PHE A 61 0.57 -11.03 -1.48
N ILE A 62 1.52 -10.42 -2.18
CA ILE A 62 2.15 -11.03 -3.35
C ILE A 62 2.93 -12.28 -2.95
N TRP A 63 3.72 -12.21 -1.88
CA TRP A 63 4.46 -13.37 -1.37
C TRP A 63 3.50 -14.50 -0.96
N ARG A 64 2.44 -14.17 -0.21
CA ARG A 64 1.41 -15.11 0.23
C ARG A 64 0.72 -15.78 -0.95
N GLU A 65 0.33 -15.00 -1.95
CA GLU A 65 -0.30 -15.52 -3.17
C GLU A 65 0.65 -16.47 -3.91
N ARG A 66 1.91 -16.07 -4.14
CA ARG A 66 2.89 -16.94 -4.81
C ARG A 66 3.07 -18.27 -4.09
N ASN A 67 3.14 -18.25 -2.76
CA ASN A 67 3.20 -19.49 -1.98
C ASN A 67 1.91 -20.30 -2.10
N SER A 68 0.74 -19.66 -2.06
CA SER A 68 -0.53 -20.35 -2.25
C SER A 68 -0.62 -21.06 -3.61
N ARG A 69 -0.07 -20.47 -4.68
CA ARG A 69 -0.05 -21.11 -6.01
C ARG A 69 0.80 -22.36 -6.06
N LEU A 70 1.93 -22.37 -5.35
CA LEU A 70 2.81 -23.53 -5.24
C LEU A 70 2.16 -24.69 -4.48
N HIS A 71 1.28 -24.40 -3.51
CA HIS A 71 0.74 -25.41 -2.59
C HIS A 71 -0.73 -25.77 -2.81
N SER A 72 -1.53 -24.92 -3.45
CA SER A 72 -2.99 -25.06 -3.45
C SER A 72 -3.62 -25.00 -4.84
N GLY A 73 -2.86 -24.74 -5.91
CA GLY A 73 -3.35 -24.72 -7.30
C GLY A 73 -4.40 -23.65 -7.63
N VAL A 74 -4.94 -22.95 -6.63
CA VAL A 74 -5.90 -21.85 -6.79
C VAL A 74 -5.14 -20.55 -7.00
N ASN A 75 -5.49 -19.84 -8.08
CA ASN A 75 -4.87 -18.58 -8.47
C ASN A 75 -5.87 -17.43 -8.32
N LYS A 76 -5.54 -16.41 -7.53
CA LYS A 76 -6.34 -15.19 -7.46
C LYS A 76 -5.91 -14.18 -8.54
N PRO A 77 -6.85 -13.45 -9.17
CA PRO A 77 -6.48 -12.38 -10.09
C PRO A 77 -5.83 -11.21 -9.35
N ALA A 78 -5.00 -10.44 -10.05
CA ALA A 78 -4.30 -9.28 -9.48
C ALA A 78 -5.28 -8.25 -8.88
N THR A 79 -6.46 -8.09 -9.49
CA THR A 79 -7.54 -7.23 -9.00
C THR A 79 -8.08 -7.65 -7.64
N GLN A 80 -8.18 -8.96 -7.37
CA GLN A 80 -8.61 -9.46 -6.08
C GLN A 80 -7.54 -9.19 -5.01
N ILE A 81 -6.27 -9.45 -5.32
CA ILE A 81 -5.17 -9.15 -4.39
C ILE A 81 -5.09 -7.65 -4.08
N ALA A 82 -5.23 -6.78 -5.08
CA ALA A 82 -5.24 -5.34 -4.87
C ALA A 82 -6.39 -4.90 -3.94
N LYS A 83 -7.60 -5.44 -4.12
CA LYS A 83 -8.74 -5.18 -3.22
C LYS A 83 -8.49 -5.66 -1.79
N GLU A 84 -7.91 -6.85 -1.61
CA GLU A 84 -7.56 -7.39 -0.29
C GLU A 84 -6.55 -6.48 0.42
N ILE A 85 -5.53 -5.98 -0.30
CA ILE A 85 -4.55 -5.03 0.24
C ILE A 85 -5.22 -3.71 0.62
N GLN A 86 -6.05 -3.12 -0.26
CA GLN A 86 -6.76 -1.86 0.02
C GLN A 86 -7.64 -1.99 1.27
N LEU A 87 -8.36 -3.10 1.41
CA LEU A 87 -9.20 -3.35 2.58
C LEU A 87 -8.36 -3.42 3.88
N GLN A 88 -7.25 -4.15 3.86
CA GLN A 88 -6.35 -4.26 5.01
C GLN A 88 -5.70 -2.93 5.37
N VAL A 89 -5.24 -2.17 4.38
CA VAL A 89 -4.66 -0.84 4.62
C VAL A 89 -5.71 0.08 5.24
N ARG A 90 -6.93 0.15 4.68
CA ARG A 90 -8.02 0.96 5.24
C ARG A 90 -8.35 0.61 6.69
N ALA A 91 -8.46 -0.69 7.00
CA ALA A 91 -8.71 -1.15 8.36
C ALA A 91 -7.60 -0.68 9.32
N LYS A 92 -6.33 -0.74 8.89
CA LYS A 92 -5.21 -0.27 9.68
C LYS A 92 -5.18 1.26 9.85
N LEU A 93 -5.53 2.02 8.82
CA LEU A 93 -5.64 3.48 8.91
C LEU A 93 -6.75 3.93 9.89
N LEU A 94 -7.89 3.24 9.89
CA LEU A 94 -8.96 3.49 10.86
C LEU A 94 -8.50 3.23 12.31
N GLY A 95 -7.72 2.17 12.52
CA GLY A 95 -7.09 1.90 13.81
C GLY A 95 -6.17 3.04 14.26
N LEU A 96 -5.28 3.49 13.36
CA LEU A 96 -4.34 4.58 13.65
C LEU A 96 -5.04 5.91 13.97
N ASP A 97 -6.11 6.24 13.25
CA ASP A 97 -6.90 7.45 13.54
C ASP A 97 -7.56 7.39 14.93
N LYS A 98 -8.05 6.20 15.33
CA LYS A 98 -8.64 5.97 16.66
C LYS A 98 -7.59 6.11 17.76
N GLU A 99 -6.41 5.49 17.58
CA GLU A 99 -5.30 5.58 18.53
C GLU A 99 -4.81 7.03 18.70
N ASN A 100 -4.69 7.77 17.59
CA ASN A 100 -4.24 9.16 17.60
C ASN A 100 -5.23 10.11 18.32
N SER A 101 -6.52 9.76 18.29
CA SER A 101 -7.59 10.46 19.03
C SER A 101 -7.53 10.19 20.53
N SER A 102 -7.12 8.98 20.95
CA SER A 102 -6.97 8.62 22.37
C SER A 102 -5.69 9.15 23.05
N THR A 103 -4.62 9.39 22.28
CA THR A 103 -3.31 9.78 22.83
C THR A 103 -3.07 11.29 22.85
N SER A 104 -3.83 12.09 22.09
CA SER A 104 -3.53 13.53 21.91
C SER A 104 -4.47 14.45 22.69
N GLN A 105 -3.91 15.36 23.50
CA GLN A 105 -4.62 16.48 24.13
C GLN A 105 -4.89 17.68 23.18
N VAL A 106 -4.58 17.54 21.88
CA VAL A 106 -4.74 18.60 20.88
C VAL A 106 -6.18 18.59 20.34
N PRO A 107 -6.84 19.75 20.17
CA PRO A 107 -8.21 19.81 19.67
C PRO A 107 -8.34 19.13 18.29
N ALA A 108 -9.36 18.28 18.16
CA ALA A 108 -9.61 17.40 17.00
C ALA A 108 -9.64 18.10 15.63
N ARG A 109 -9.86 19.42 15.59
CA ARG A 109 -9.91 20.23 14.36
C ARG A 109 -8.56 20.40 13.64
N ALA A 110 -7.42 20.16 14.30
CA ALA A 110 -6.09 20.33 13.72
C ALA A 110 -5.40 19.00 13.32
N GLN A 111 -5.99 17.85 13.65
CA GLN A 111 -5.42 16.55 13.30
C GLN A 111 -5.86 16.17 11.88
N GLU A 112 -4.94 16.19 10.89
CA GLU A 112 -5.26 15.55 9.62
C GLU A 112 -5.49 14.04 9.87
N SER A 113 -6.52 13.47 9.26
CA SER A 113 -6.87 12.05 9.39
C SER A 113 -6.16 11.21 8.31
N PHE A 114 -5.71 10.03 8.69
CA PHE A 114 -5.18 9.04 7.76
C PHE A 114 -6.26 8.57 6.78
N ILE A 115 -7.48 8.31 7.25
CA ILE A 115 -8.56 7.86 6.35
C ILE A 115 -9.00 8.95 5.37
N SER A 116 -9.03 10.21 5.80
CA SER A 116 -9.29 11.33 4.89
C SER A 116 -8.22 11.43 3.81
N THR A 117 -6.93 11.37 4.19
CA THR A 117 -5.83 11.36 3.22
C THR A 117 -5.89 10.18 2.25
N TRP A 118 -6.38 9.02 2.72
CA TRP A 118 -6.59 7.84 1.88
C TRP A 118 -7.66 8.10 0.81
N PHE A 119 -8.83 8.59 1.20
CA PHE A 119 -9.92 8.85 0.25
C PHE A 119 -9.51 9.86 -0.83
N ASP A 120 -8.86 10.95 -0.44
CA ASP A 120 -8.43 12.01 -1.35
C ASP A 120 -7.41 11.53 -2.41
N ARG A 121 -6.64 10.48 -2.11
CA ARG A 121 -5.46 10.10 -2.91
C ARG A 121 -5.55 8.74 -3.56
N PHE A 122 -6.34 7.83 -3.01
CA PHE A 122 -6.48 6.46 -3.50
C PHE A 122 -7.89 6.15 -4.04
N GLN A 123 -8.86 7.05 -3.84
CA GLN A 123 -10.27 6.86 -4.23
C GLN A 123 -10.89 8.04 -4.98
N ALA A 124 -10.08 8.98 -5.47
CA ALA A 124 -10.52 10.14 -6.26
C ALA A 124 -10.98 9.77 -7.68
#